data_AF-A0A2Z5G1Y1-F1
#
_entry.id   AF-A0A2Z5G1Y1-F1
#
_cell.length_a   1.000
_cell.length_b   1.000
_cell.length_c   1.000
_cell.angle_alpha   90.00
_cell.angle_beta   90.00
_cell.angle_gamma   90.00
#
_symmetry.space_group_name_H-M   'P 1'
#
loop_
_entity.id
_entity.type
_entity.pdbx_description
1 polymer ?
#
loop_
_entity_poly.entity_id
_entity_poly.type
_entity_poly.pdbx_seq_one_letter_code
_entity_poly.pdbx_strand_id
1 'polypeptide(L)'
;MLQKEGGEDVVRPILPEVHARMLGMTESELVPLLAELERFKVFSRTSDDILFSRRMVRDEKLRQVRASGGVKSLDHPNVPRPKAKNEFTGKASLQPPLRTSPSPSSSSSHSMKRDTAAMNQLTDAAVAEIYNNYPKRVAQRPAKEAIRHAAERVAKAENISLEAALQRLLIRVKLYRDRETAKGTDQQFIPLPATWFSQERYDDESLMRLDNAVRPGALEKLRLEAASA
;
A
#
# COMPACT_ATOMS: atom_id res chain seq x y z
N MET A 1 22.07 -18.91 2.20
CA MET A 1 23.48 -18.47 2.08
C MET A 1 23.62 -17.79 0.73
N LEU A 2 23.85 -16.48 0.70
CA LEU A 2 24.05 -15.70 -0.52
C LEU A 2 25.53 -15.79 -0.89
N GLN A 3 25.86 -16.48 -1.98
CA GLN A 3 27.22 -16.49 -2.54
C GLN A 3 27.34 -15.31 -3.50
N LYS A 4 28.26 -14.40 -3.20
CA LYS A 4 28.60 -13.25 -4.06
C LYS A 4 29.52 -13.74 -5.17
N GLU A 5 29.02 -13.80 -6.40
CA GLU A 5 29.86 -13.73 -7.59
C GLU A 5 29.51 -12.43 -8.35
N GLY A 6 30.52 -11.63 -8.71
CA GLY A 6 30.35 -10.52 -9.66
C GLY A 6 29.70 -9.21 -9.17
N GLY A 7 29.17 -9.13 -7.96
CA GLY A 7 28.61 -7.87 -7.42
C GLY A 7 27.16 -7.58 -7.83
N GLU A 8 26.52 -8.46 -8.58
CA GLU A 8 25.08 -8.48 -8.78
C GLU A 8 24.45 -9.57 -7.90
N ASP A 9 23.37 -9.23 -7.19
CA ASP A 9 22.61 -10.20 -6.40
C ASP A 9 21.87 -11.15 -7.35
N VAL A 10 22.51 -12.26 -7.72
CA VAL A 10 21.91 -13.29 -8.58
C VAL A 10 20.84 -14.05 -7.78
N VAL A 11 19.57 -13.72 -8.03
CA VAL A 11 18.43 -14.48 -7.51
C VAL A 11 18.38 -15.81 -8.22
N ARG A 12 18.56 -16.91 -7.48
CA ARG A 12 18.44 -18.27 -8.03
C ARG A 12 16.98 -18.73 -7.94
N PRO A 13 16.29 -18.97 -9.06
CA PRO A 13 14.94 -19.50 -9.02
C PRO A 13 14.92 -20.88 -8.36
N ILE A 14 13.90 -21.15 -7.55
CA ILE A 14 13.66 -22.49 -7.01
C ILE A 14 12.93 -23.28 -8.10
N LEU A 15 13.55 -24.36 -8.57
CA LEU A 15 12.95 -25.25 -9.56
C LEU A 15 11.67 -25.91 -9.00
N PRO A 16 10.64 -26.16 -9.83
CA PRO A 16 9.39 -26.80 -9.40
C PRO A 16 9.60 -28.11 -8.62
N GLU A 17 10.53 -28.96 -9.07
CA GLU A 17 10.89 -30.21 -8.36
C GLU A 17 11.45 -29.98 -6.95
N VAL A 18 12.26 -28.93 -6.76
CA VAL A 18 12.82 -28.56 -5.46
C VAL A 18 11.71 -28.03 -4.56
N HIS A 19 10.83 -27.20 -5.11
CA HIS A 19 9.68 -26.65 -4.40
C HIS A 19 8.70 -27.75 -3.94
N ALA A 20 8.42 -28.73 -4.80
CA ALA A 20 7.55 -29.86 -4.49
C ALA A 20 8.13 -30.72 -3.34
N ARG A 21 9.45 -31.00 -3.39
CA ARG A 21 10.15 -31.71 -2.30
C ARG A 21 10.10 -30.96 -0.98
N MET A 22 10.27 -29.64 -0.98
CA MET A 22 10.19 -28.82 0.24
C MET A 22 8.80 -28.89 0.90
N LEU A 23 7.75 -29.08 0.10
CA LEU A 23 6.37 -29.16 0.57
C LEU A 23 5.89 -30.61 0.80
N GLY A 24 6.73 -31.61 0.50
CA GLY A 24 6.38 -33.02 0.65
C GLY A 24 5.32 -33.51 -0.34
N MET A 25 5.23 -32.90 -1.51
CA MET A 25 4.27 -33.24 -2.57
C MET A 25 4.98 -33.59 -3.88
N THR A 26 4.23 -34.14 -4.83
CA THR A 26 4.74 -34.40 -6.18
C THR A 26 4.65 -33.14 -7.05
N GLU A 27 5.50 -33.06 -8.08
CA GLU A 27 5.45 -31.94 -9.03
C GLU A 27 4.10 -31.87 -9.76
N SER A 28 3.52 -33.03 -10.09
CA SER A 28 2.20 -33.13 -10.72
C SER A 28 1.07 -32.52 -9.88
N GLU A 29 1.20 -32.50 -8.56
CA GLU A 29 0.25 -31.84 -7.65
C GLU A 29 0.56 -30.35 -7.48
N LEU A 30 1.85 -29.99 -7.44
CA LEU A 30 2.29 -28.62 -7.23
C LEU A 30 1.90 -27.69 -8.39
N VAL A 31 2.12 -28.12 -9.63
CA VAL A 31 1.87 -27.29 -10.84
C VAL A 31 0.43 -26.79 -10.93
N PRO A 32 -0.62 -27.63 -10.81
CA PRO A 32 -2.00 -27.15 -10.88
C PRO A 32 -2.35 -26.23 -9.70
N LEU A 33 -1.83 -26.48 -8.50
CA LEU A 33 -2.02 -25.60 -7.34
C LEU A 33 -1.37 -24.23 -7.56
N LEU A 34 -0.16 -24.19 -8.11
CA LEU A 34 0.50 -22.93 -8.47
C LEU A 34 -0.27 -22.18 -9.56
N ALA A 35 -0.81 -22.88 -10.56
CA ALA A 35 -1.63 -22.27 -11.60
C ALA A 35 -2.93 -21.68 -11.01
N GLU A 36 -3.55 -22.37 -10.05
CA GLU A 36 -4.72 -21.86 -9.34
C GLU A 36 -4.37 -20.59 -8.54
N LEU A 37 -3.28 -20.62 -7.76
CA LEU A 37 -2.81 -19.46 -7.01
C LEU A 37 -2.44 -18.27 -7.92
N GLU A 38 -1.87 -18.53 -9.09
CA GLU A 38 -1.56 -17.51 -10.09
C GLU A 38 -2.83 -16.93 -10.74
N ARG A 39 -3.83 -17.78 -11.02
CA ARG A 39 -5.15 -17.34 -11.48
C ARG A 39 -5.81 -16.42 -10.47
N PHE A 40 -5.69 -16.71 -9.18
CA PHE A 40 -6.13 -15.83 -8.09
C PHE A 40 -5.18 -14.67 -7.80
N LYS A 41 -4.12 -14.50 -8.61
CA LYS A 41 -3.12 -13.44 -8.49
C LYS A 41 -2.55 -13.36 -7.07
N VAL A 42 -2.35 -14.50 -6.40
CA VAL A 42 -1.73 -14.55 -5.07
C VAL A 42 -0.28 -14.07 -5.16
N PHE A 43 0.48 -14.60 -6.10
CA PHE A 43 1.82 -14.11 -6.40
C PHE A 43 1.87 -13.44 -7.77
N SER A 44 3.02 -12.89 -8.13
CA SER A 44 3.34 -12.43 -9.48
C SER A 44 4.62 -13.11 -9.96
N ARG A 45 4.78 -13.18 -11.27
CA ARG A 45 5.85 -13.92 -11.94
C ARG A 45 6.58 -12.97 -12.86
N THR A 46 7.91 -13.03 -12.84
CA THR A 46 8.77 -12.24 -13.75
C THR A 46 8.89 -12.96 -15.09
N SER A 47 9.47 -12.33 -16.12
CA SER A 47 9.79 -12.99 -17.39
C SER A 47 10.64 -14.26 -17.22
N ASP A 48 11.46 -14.28 -16.16
CA ASP A 48 12.42 -15.34 -15.88
C ASP A 48 11.84 -16.46 -14.99
N ASP A 49 10.50 -16.56 -14.95
CA ASP A 49 9.74 -17.55 -14.18
C ASP A 49 9.91 -17.49 -12.64
N ILE A 50 10.47 -16.38 -12.13
CA ILE A 50 10.65 -16.16 -10.69
C ILE A 50 9.32 -15.71 -10.05
N LEU A 51 8.85 -16.47 -9.07
CA LEU A 51 7.69 -16.13 -8.26
C LEU A 51 8.04 -15.13 -7.15
N PHE A 52 7.23 -14.09 -6.97
CA PHE A 52 7.41 -13.13 -5.89
C PHE A 52 6.08 -12.65 -5.30
N SER A 53 6.08 -12.31 -4.00
CA SER A 53 4.98 -11.57 -3.38
C SER A 53 5.17 -10.08 -3.60
N ARG A 54 4.14 -9.42 -4.13
CA ARG A 54 4.15 -7.96 -4.37
C ARG A 54 4.37 -7.17 -3.09
N ARG A 55 3.84 -7.65 -1.96
CA ARG A 55 4.01 -6.99 -0.65
C ARG A 55 5.44 -7.09 -0.16
N MET A 56 6.07 -8.24 -0.34
CA MET A 56 7.48 -8.43 0.02
C MET A 56 8.38 -7.46 -0.76
N VAL A 57 8.15 -7.29 -2.07
CA VAL A 57 8.88 -6.33 -2.91
C VAL A 57 8.67 -4.89 -2.43
N ARG A 58 7.43 -4.52 -2.07
CA ARG A 58 7.11 -3.20 -1.50
C ARG A 58 7.80 -2.97 -0.15
N ASP A 59 7.76 -3.95 0.74
CA ASP A 59 8.37 -3.87 2.06
C ASP A 59 9.90 -3.75 1.97
N GLU A 60 10.53 -4.45 1.01
CA GLU A 60 11.97 -4.34 0.76
C GLU A 60 12.34 -2.95 0.23
N LYS A 61 11.54 -2.36 -0.68
CA LYS A 61 11.73 -0.97 -1.11
C LYS A 61 11.67 0.01 0.07
N LEU A 62 10.69 -0.15 0.98
CA LEU A 62 10.60 0.67 2.20
C LEU A 62 11.80 0.46 3.12
N ARG A 63 12.29 -0.78 3.23
CA ARG A 63 13.49 -1.11 4.00
C ARG A 63 14.73 -0.42 3.44
N GLN A 64 14.94 -0.45 2.13
CA GLN A 64 16.06 0.24 1.47
C GLN A 64 16.00 1.75 1.69
N VAL A 65 14.82 2.36 1.52
CA VAL A 65 14.62 3.80 1.80
C VAL A 65 14.99 4.13 3.24
N ARG A 66 14.53 3.33 4.22
CA ARG A 66 14.87 3.53 5.64
C ARG A 66 16.36 3.32 5.93
N ALA A 67 16.98 2.30 5.32
CA ALA A 67 18.40 2.04 5.47
C ALA A 67 19.25 3.21 4.94
N SER A 68 18.90 3.74 3.76
CA SER A 68 19.58 4.91 3.18
C SER A 68 19.33 6.21 3.97
N GLY A 69 18.16 6.34 4.59
CA GLY A 69 17.78 7.48 5.42
C GLY A 69 18.36 7.46 6.83
N GLY A 70 18.79 6.29 7.34
CA GLY A 70 19.32 6.14 8.70
C GLY A 70 20.49 7.07 8.99
N VAL A 71 21.47 7.15 8.08
CA VAL A 71 22.63 8.05 8.23
C VAL A 71 22.20 9.52 8.21
N LYS A 72 21.32 9.88 7.28
CA LYS A 72 20.81 11.26 7.12
C LYS A 72 19.88 11.69 8.27
N SER A 73 19.32 10.75 9.03
CA SER A 73 18.47 11.07 10.18
C SER A 73 19.23 11.79 11.30
N LEU A 74 20.56 11.61 11.38
CA LEU A 74 21.42 12.33 12.34
C LEU A 74 21.46 13.85 12.09
N ASP A 75 21.17 14.30 10.87
CA ASP A 75 21.13 15.72 10.51
C ASP A 75 19.84 16.41 10.97
N HIS A 76 18.81 15.64 11.35
CA HIS A 76 17.55 16.20 11.81
C HIS A 76 17.68 16.73 13.26
N PRO A 77 17.33 18.01 13.54
CA PRO A 77 17.62 18.67 14.82
C PRO A 77 16.95 18.00 16.03
N ASN A 78 15.88 17.23 15.80
CA ASN A 78 15.08 16.59 16.86
C ASN A 78 15.40 15.08 17.04
N VAL A 79 16.43 14.55 16.40
CA VAL A 79 16.83 13.14 16.57
C VAL A 79 17.79 13.04 17.76
N PRO A 80 17.45 12.27 18.82
CA PRO A 80 18.33 12.07 19.96
C PRO A 80 19.65 11.49 19.49
N ARG A 81 20.72 12.27 19.62
CA ARG A 81 22.06 11.82 19.25
C ARG A 81 22.56 10.85 20.32
N PRO A 82 23.22 9.75 19.93
CA PRO A 82 23.97 8.96 20.89
C PRO A 82 24.92 9.91 21.61
N LYS A 83 24.80 10.03 22.92
CA LYS A 83 25.80 10.74 23.72
C LYS A 83 27.12 10.03 23.42
N ALA A 84 28.09 10.74 22.83
CA ALA A 84 29.46 10.25 22.79
C ALA A 84 29.80 9.78 24.21
N LYS A 85 30.48 8.63 24.36
CA LYS A 85 30.92 8.11 25.65
C LYS A 85 31.89 9.13 26.27
N ASN A 86 31.35 10.17 26.88
CA ASN A 86 32.04 11.03 27.81
C ASN A 86 31.86 10.42 29.18
N GLU A 87 32.99 10.25 29.82
CA GLU A 87 33.16 9.74 31.16
C GLU A 87 32.22 10.42 32.15
N PHE A 88 31.81 9.62 33.11
CA PHE A 88 30.92 9.96 34.20
C PHE A 88 31.44 11.15 35.02
N THR A 89 30.83 12.33 34.86
CA THR A 89 30.83 13.38 35.88
C THR A 89 29.52 14.19 35.85
N GLY A 90 28.72 14.05 36.90
CA GLY A 90 27.99 15.16 37.54
C GLY A 90 26.67 15.68 36.93
N LYS A 91 25.56 15.38 37.64
CA LYS A 91 24.35 16.21 37.87
C LYS A 91 23.75 17.05 36.73
N ALA A 92 22.53 16.68 36.28
CA ALA A 92 21.45 17.63 35.90
C ALA A 92 20.11 16.86 35.80
N SER A 93 19.20 17.01 36.77
CA SER A 93 17.99 17.87 36.74
C SER A 93 17.13 17.70 35.48
N LEU A 94 16.01 16.98 35.65
CA LEU A 94 14.94 16.84 34.67
C LEU A 94 14.04 18.07 34.72
N GLN A 95 13.97 18.85 33.64
CA GLN A 95 12.84 19.75 33.39
C GLN A 95 12.00 19.24 32.20
N PRO A 96 10.67 19.48 32.21
CA PRO A 96 9.75 19.02 31.16
C PRO A 96 9.75 19.98 29.95
N PRO A 97 9.45 19.53 28.71
CA PRO A 97 9.46 20.41 27.56
C PRO A 97 8.15 21.20 27.46
N LEU A 98 8.28 22.52 27.37
CA LEU A 98 7.25 23.44 26.92
C LEU A 98 7.57 23.94 25.50
N ARG A 99 6.48 24.12 24.74
CA ARG A 99 6.28 25.01 23.57
C ARG A 99 6.54 24.43 22.17
N THR A 100 5.41 24.24 21.48
CA THR A 100 5.23 24.10 20.04
C THR A 100 5.64 25.39 19.30
N SER A 101 6.43 25.26 18.23
CA SER A 101 6.70 26.34 17.27
C SER A 101 5.77 26.23 16.04
N PRO A 102 5.45 27.35 15.38
CA PRO A 102 4.49 27.41 14.27
C PRO A 102 5.14 27.04 12.93
N SER A 103 4.36 26.40 12.05
CA SER A 103 4.74 26.09 10.66
C SER A 103 4.79 27.35 9.78
N PRO A 104 5.66 27.41 8.76
CA PRO A 104 5.66 28.47 7.77
C PRO A 104 4.55 28.27 6.74
N SER A 105 3.89 29.38 6.40
CA SER A 105 2.91 29.52 5.33
C SER A 105 3.53 29.27 3.96
N SER A 106 2.87 28.47 3.12
CA SER A 106 3.18 28.40 1.69
C SER A 106 2.04 29.01 0.87
N SER A 107 2.43 29.98 0.06
CA SER A 107 1.64 30.80 -0.86
C SER A 107 0.99 29.96 -1.96
N SER A 108 -0.29 30.20 -2.25
CA SER A 108 -0.98 29.63 -3.41
C SER A 108 -1.22 30.70 -4.49
N SER A 109 -0.47 30.57 -5.59
CA SER A 109 -0.64 31.33 -6.81
C SER A 109 -1.92 30.91 -7.55
N HIS A 110 -2.72 31.91 -7.94
CA HIS A 110 -3.92 31.79 -8.75
C HIS A 110 -3.60 31.57 -10.24
N SER A 111 -4.34 30.68 -10.92
CA SER A 111 -4.65 30.58 -12.37
C SER A 111 -4.79 29.08 -12.72
N MET A 112 -5.87 28.47 -13.22
CA MET A 112 -6.90 28.82 -14.20
C MET A 112 -8.26 28.26 -13.72
N LYS A 113 -9.33 29.07 -13.73
CA LYS A 113 -10.64 28.73 -13.13
C LYS A 113 -11.70 28.66 -14.23
N ARG A 114 -12.28 27.47 -14.45
CA ARG A 114 -13.75 27.23 -14.52
C ARG A 114 -14.08 25.75 -14.73
N ASP A 115 -13.41 25.03 -15.62
CA ASP A 115 -13.70 23.60 -15.87
C ASP A 115 -13.09 22.66 -14.81
N THR A 116 -12.00 23.08 -14.19
CA THR A 116 -11.33 22.35 -13.11
C THR A 116 -12.09 22.42 -11.79
N ALA A 117 -12.94 23.44 -11.57
CA ALA A 117 -13.62 23.65 -10.30
C ALA A 117 -14.71 22.61 -10.04
N ALA A 118 -15.53 22.30 -11.05
CA ALA A 118 -16.58 21.28 -10.94
C ALA A 118 -15.97 19.87 -10.78
N MET A 119 -14.92 19.57 -11.56
CA MET A 119 -14.19 18.30 -11.43
C MET A 119 -13.50 18.17 -10.07
N ASN A 120 -12.94 19.26 -9.53
CA ASN A 120 -12.34 19.28 -8.19
C ASN A 120 -13.38 19.12 -7.07
N GLN A 121 -14.61 19.62 -7.26
CA GLN A 121 -15.69 19.40 -6.30
C GLN A 121 -16.19 17.96 -6.31
N LEU A 122 -16.38 17.37 -7.50
CA LEU A 122 -16.81 15.98 -7.64
C LEU A 122 -15.77 15.00 -7.05
N THR A 123 -14.49 15.27 -7.30
CA THR A 123 -13.39 14.49 -6.73
C THR A 123 -13.29 14.67 -5.21
N ASP A 124 -13.51 15.88 -4.66
CA ASP A 124 -13.51 16.07 -3.22
C ASP A 124 -14.69 15.36 -2.53
N ALA A 125 -15.86 15.33 -3.17
CA ALA A 125 -17.02 14.58 -2.71
C ALA A 125 -16.73 13.07 -2.67
N ALA A 126 -16.17 12.50 -3.75
CA ALA A 126 -15.77 11.10 -3.79
C ALA A 126 -14.70 10.76 -2.74
N VAL A 127 -13.70 11.64 -2.56
CA VAL A 127 -12.67 11.48 -1.52
C VAL A 127 -13.29 11.50 -0.11
N ALA A 128 -14.27 12.37 0.13
CA ALA A 128 -15.00 12.42 1.39
C ALA A 128 -15.83 11.13 1.62
N GLU A 129 -16.46 10.60 0.57
CA GLU A 129 -17.19 9.33 0.64
C GLU A 129 -16.27 8.17 1.01
N ILE A 130 -15.10 8.06 0.35
CA ILE A 130 -14.09 7.04 0.64
C ILE A 130 -13.65 7.13 2.11
N TYR A 131 -13.36 8.34 2.61
CA TYR A 131 -13.00 8.55 4.01
C TYR A 131 -14.11 8.13 4.97
N ASN A 132 -15.37 8.47 4.67
CA ASN A 132 -16.51 8.17 5.53
C ASN A 132 -16.80 6.65 5.61
N ASN A 133 -16.44 5.89 4.58
CA ASN A 133 -16.56 4.43 4.57
C ASN A 133 -15.41 3.71 5.30
N TYR A 134 -14.33 4.42 5.64
CA TYR A 134 -13.20 3.80 6.34
C TYR A 134 -13.56 3.50 7.81
N PRO A 135 -13.22 2.32 8.36
CA PRO A 135 -13.64 1.92 9.73
C PRO A 135 -13.21 2.89 10.84
N LYS A 136 -12.03 3.50 10.68
CA LYS A 136 -11.42 4.40 11.68
C LYS A 136 -11.30 5.82 11.14
N ARG A 137 -12.21 6.71 11.55
CA ARG A 137 -12.35 8.08 11.02
C ARG A 137 -11.55 9.09 11.84
N VAL A 138 -10.23 9.01 11.74
CA VAL A 138 -9.29 9.89 12.48
C VAL A 138 -8.45 10.72 11.50
N ALA A 139 -8.14 11.97 11.88
CA ALA A 139 -7.27 12.89 11.15
C ALA A 139 -7.70 13.08 9.68
N GLN A 140 -8.87 13.69 9.49
CA GLN A 140 -9.53 13.82 8.18
C GLN A 140 -8.67 14.51 7.11
N ARG A 141 -7.97 15.59 7.44
CA ARG A 141 -7.13 16.34 6.48
C ARG A 141 -6.03 15.47 5.85
N PRO A 142 -5.09 14.88 6.63
CA PRO A 142 -4.06 14.02 6.05
C PRO A 142 -4.62 12.75 5.41
N ALA A 143 -5.79 12.25 5.87
CA ALA A 143 -6.45 11.13 5.25
C ALA A 143 -6.95 11.46 3.82
N LYS A 144 -7.61 12.61 3.64
CA LYS A 144 -8.08 13.07 2.32
C LYS A 144 -6.92 13.27 1.34
N GLU A 145 -5.81 13.86 1.80
CA GLU A 145 -4.60 14.01 0.98
C GLU A 145 -4.01 12.66 0.56
N ALA A 146 -3.92 11.70 1.49
CA ALA A 146 -3.44 10.35 1.19
C ALA A 146 -4.35 9.61 0.20
N ILE A 147 -5.67 9.81 0.26
CA ILE A 147 -6.64 9.24 -0.70
C ILE A 147 -6.41 9.82 -2.10
N ARG A 148 -6.20 11.14 -2.23
CA ARG A 148 -5.93 11.77 -3.53
C ARG A 148 -4.66 11.20 -4.16
N HIS A 149 -3.58 11.11 -3.40
CA HIS A 149 -2.34 10.50 -3.89
C HIS A 149 -2.48 9.00 -4.21
N ALA A 150 -3.32 8.27 -3.47
CA ALA A 150 -3.65 6.89 -3.82
C ALA A 150 -4.40 6.81 -5.17
N ALA A 151 -5.39 7.68 -5.38
CA ALA A 151 -6.16 7.71 -6.63
C ALA A 151 -5.28 8.05 -7.84
N GLU A 152 -4.38 9.04 -7.70
CA GLU A 152 -3.40 9.39 -8.73
C GLU A 152 -2.45 8.24 -9.06
N ARG A 153 -1.98 7.50 -8.04
CA ARG A 153 -1.12 6.32 -8.23
C ARG A 153 -1.86 5.22 -8.99
N VAL A 154 -3.08 4.89 -8.59
CA VAL A 154 -3.90 3.86 -9.25
C VAL A 154 -4.21 4.28 -10.69
N ALA A 155 -4.58 5.54 -10.92
CA ALA A 155 -4.84 6.08 -12.26
C ALA A 155 -3.61 5.95 -13.17
N LYS A 156 -2.41 6.29 -12.66
CA LYS A 156 -1.14 6.16 -13.40
C LYS A 156 -0.74 4.71 -13.65
N ALA A 157 -0.87 3.84 -12.64
CA ALA A 157 -0.43 2.45 -12.73
C ALA A 157 -1.29 1.62 -13.69
N GLU A 158 -2.60 1.89 -13.73
CA GLU A 158 -3.54 1.13 -14.56
C GLU A 158 -3.97 1.88 -15.84
N ASN A 159 -3.46 3.10 -16.04
CA ASN A 159 -3.81 3.98 -17.15
C ASN A 159 -5.34 4.19 -17.27
N ILE A 160 -6.00 4.44 -16.14
CA ILE A 160 -7.45 4.66 -16.04
C ILE A 160 -7.75 6.10 -15.61
N SER A 161 -9.00 6.53 -15.82
CA SER A 161 -9.46 7.84 -15.36
C SER A 161 -9.39 7.97 -13.83
N LEU A 162 -9.21 9.20 -13.34
CA LEU A 162 -9.15 9.48 -11.90
C LEU A 162 -10.43 9.06 -11.18
N GLU A 163 -11.58 9.21 -11.84
CA GLU A 163 -12.88 8.78 -11.31
C GLU A 163 -12.95 7.26 -11.15
N ALA A 164 -12.51 6.49 -12.15
CA ALA A 164 -12.46 5.03 -12.06
C ALA A 164 -11.50 4.56 -10.95
N ALA A 165 -10.38 5.26 -10.76
CA ALA A 165 -9.46 5.01 -9.65
C ALA A 165 -10.12 5.27 -8.29
N LEU A 166 -10.87 6.35 -8.13
CA LEU A 166 -11.62 6.66 -6.90
C LEU A 166 -12.71 5.61 -6.61
N GLN A 167 -13.46 5.19 -7.62
CA GLN A 167 -14.46 4.13 -7.48
C GLN A 167 -13.81 2.81 -7.03
N ARG A 168 -12.67 2.42 -7.61
CA ARG A 168 -11.90 1.26 -7.17
C ARG A 168 -11.48 1.36 -5.71
N LEU A 169 -10.96 2.51 -5.29
CA LEU A 169 -10.59 2.74 -3.90
C LEU A 169 -11.80 2.63 -2.96
N LEU A 170 -12.96 3.16 -3.36
CA LEU A 170 -14.20 3.06 -2.59
C LEU A 170 -14.62 1.60 -2.39
N ILE A 171 -14.60 0.79 -3.45
CA ILE A 171 -14.91 -0.65 -3.38
C ILE A 171 -13.98 -1.35 -2.40
N ARG A 172 -12.66 -1.11 -2.52
CA ARG A 172 -11.65 -1.73 -1.67
C ARG A 172 -11.76 -1.32 -0.20
N VAL A 173 -12.14 -0.07 0.09
CA VAL A 173 -12.41 0.39 1.45
C VAL A 173 -13.64 -0.29 2.04
N LYS A 174 -14.72 -0.45 1.27
CA LYS A 174 -15.93 -1.17 1.71
C LYS A 174 -15.60 -2.63 2.03
N LEU A 175 -14.88 -3.32 1.14
CA LEU A 175 -14.41 -4.69 1.37
C LEU A 175 -13.52 -4.80 2.61
N TYR A 176 -12.63 -3.83 2.82
CA TYR A 176 -11.81 -3.77 4.01
C TYR A 176 -12.64 -3.61 5.28
N ARG A 177 -13.59 -2.67 5.30
CA ARG A 177 -14.49 -2.46 6.43
C ARG A 177 -15.28 -3.71 6.76
N ASP A 178 -15.88 -4.35 5.76
CA ASP A 178 -16.75 -5.50 5.97
C ASP A 178 -15.94 -6.68 6.52
N ARG A 179 -14.71 -6.88 6.05
CA ARG A 179 -13.76 -7.86 6.59
C ARG A 179 -13.38 -7.61 8.04
N GLU A 180 -13.01 -6.37 8.39
CA GLU A 180 -12.60 -6.06 9.77
C GLU A 180 -13.79 -6.16 10.73
N THR A 181 -15.00 -5.83 10.26
CA THR A 181 -16.26 -6.01 11.00
C THR A 181 -16.55 -7.50 11.24
N ALA A 182 -16.44 -8.34 10.20
CA ALA A 182 -16.66 -9.78 10.31
C ALA A 182 -15.66 -10.46 11.26
N LYS A 183 -14.44 -9.93 11.36
CA LYS A 183 -13.41 -10.42 12.29
C LYS A 183 -13.58 -9.91 13.71
N GLY A 184 -14.48 -8.96 13.97
CA GLY A 184 -14.62 -8.31 15.27
C GLY A 184 -13.33 -7.64 15.74
N THR A 185 -12.52 -7.11 14.81
CA THR A 185 -11.21 -6.55 15.15
C THR A 185 -11.36 -5.23 15.90
N ASP A 186 -10.69 -5.10 17.05
CA ASP A 186 -10.70 -3.85 17.81
C ASP A 186 -10.17 -2.68 16.97
N GLN A 187 -10.81 -1.52 17.10
CA GLN A 187 -10.42 -0.31 16.37
C GLN A 187 -8.98 0.14 16.62
N GLN A 188 -8.34 -0.30 17.72
CA GLN A 188 -6.95 0.00 18.03
C GLN A 188 -5.97 -0.64 17.03
N PHE A 189 -6.26 -1.85 16.54
CA PHE A 189 -5.41 -2.57 15.58
C PHE A 189 -5.67 -2.16 14.12
N ILE A 190 -6.77 -1.44 13.87
CA ILE A 190 -7.06 -0.87 12.56
C ILE A 190 -6.11 0.32 12.31
N PRO A 191 -5.30 0.29 11.24
CA PRO A 191 -4.39 1.36 10.90
C PRO A 191 -5.16 2.65 10.60
N LEU A 192 -4.50 3.79 10.84
CA LEU A 192 -5.04 5.09 10.48
C LEU A 192 -5.24 5.18 8.97
N PRO A 193 -6.30 5.88 8.49
CA PRO A 193 -6.63 5.95 7.06
C PRO A 193 -5.46 6.52 6.25
N ALA A 194 -4.85 7.62 6.70
CA ALA A 194 -3.69 8.21 6.05
C ALA A 194 -2.55 7.18 5.86
N THR A 195 -2.23 6.43 6.92
CA THR A 195 -1.21 5.37 6.88
C THR A 195 -1.61 4.25 5.93
N TRP A 196 -2.87 3.83 5.93
CA TRP A 196 -3.37 2.75 5.09
C TRP A 196 -3.31 3.08 3.60
N PHE A 197 -3.71 4.29 3.20
CA PHE A 197 -3.59 4.77 1.82
C PHE A 197 -2.14 5.01 1.42
N SER A 198 -1.31 5.62 2.28
CA SER A 198 0.10 5.86 1.97
C SER A 198 0.87 4.56 1.75
N GLN A 199 0.58 3.52 2.55
CA GLN A 199 1.20 2.19 2.45
C GLN A 199 0.60 1.29 1.36
N GLU A 200 -0.31 1.80 0.52
CA GLU A 200 -0.91 1.05 -0.59
C GLU A 200 -1.63 -0.24 -0.13
N ARG A 201 -2.18 -0.22 1.09
CA ARG A 201 -2.85 -1.41 1.66
C ARG A 201 -4.18 -1.72 0.96
N TYR A 202 -4.73 -0.78 0.20
CA TYR A 202 -5.85 -1.05 -0.71
C TYR A 202 -5.48 -2.03 -1.83
N ASP A 203 -4.19 -2.19 -2.14
CA ASP A 203 -3.66 -3.17 -3.10
C ASP A 203 -3.19 -4.46 -2.41
N ASP A 204 -3.57 -4.69 -1.14
CA ASP A 204 -3.27 -5.96 -0.47
C ASP A 204 -4.04 -7.13 -1.15
N GLU A 205 -3.35 -8.25 -1.32
CA GLU A 205 -3.85 -9.44 -2.03
C GLU A 205 -5.22 -9.92 -1.51
N SER A 206 -5.45 -9.82 -0.20
CA SER A 206 -6.74 -10.21 0.38
C SER A 206 -7.90 -9.34 -0.09
N LEU A 207 -7.66 -8.05 -0.37
CA LEU A 207 -8.67 -7.12 -0.87
C LEU A 207 -8.82 -7.22 -2.38
N MET A 208 -7.72 -7.44 -3.12
CA MET A 208 -7.78 -7.73 -4.55
C MET A 208 -8.55 -9.02 -4.84
N ARG A 209 -8.40 -10.07 -4.03
CA ARG A 209 -9.17 -11.32 -4.16
C ARG A 209 -10.67 -11.06 -4.05
N LEU A 210 -11.09 -10.30 -3.04
CA LEU A 210 -12.49 -9.96 -2.83
C LEU A 210 -13.03 -9.05 -3.94
N ASP A 211 -12.26 -8.06 -4.37
CA ASP A 211 -12.61 -7.17 -5.48
C ASP A 211 -12.80 -7.96 -6.78
N ASN A 212 -11.89 -8.88 -7.09
CA ASN A 212 -11.98 -9.74 -8.27
C ASN A 212 -13.11 -10.77 -8.18
N ALA A 213 -13.48 -11.25 -6.99
CA ALA A 213 -14.61 -12.14 -6.77
C ALA A 213 -15.98 -11.43 -6.85
N VAL A 214 -16.01 -10.11 -6.73
CA VAL A 214 -17.21 -9.27 -6.94
C VAL A 214 -17.37 -8.88 -8.42
N ARG A 215 -16.29 -8.86 -9.21
CA ARG A 215 -16.31 -8.60 -10.66
C ARG A 215 -16.85 -9.70 -11.60
N PRO A 216 -17.01 -11.00 -11.25
CA PRO A 216 -17.40 -12.02 -12.22
C PRO A 216 -18.90 -11.98 -12.55
N GLY A 217 -19.66 -10.97 -12.13
CA GLY A 217 -21.02 -10.71 -12.60
C GLY A 217 -21.13 -9.71 -13.75
N ALA A 218 -20.09 -8.91 -14.03
CA ALA A 218 -20.15 -7.84 -15.04
C ALA A 218 -19.74 -8.32 -16.45
N LEU A 219 -18.75 -9.20 -16.54
CA LEU A 219 -18.31 -9.79 -17.82
C LEU A 219 -19.23 -10.92 -18.29
N GLU A 220 -19.90 -11.64 -17.38
CA GLU A 220 -20.87 -12.67 -17.75
C GLU A 220 -22.20 -12.06 -18.24
N LYS A 221 -22.66 -10.96 -17.63
CA LYS A 221 -23.82 -10.19 -18.11
C LYS A 221 -23.61 -9.61 -19.51
N LEU A 222 -22.42 -9.05 -19.80
CA LEU A 222 -22.09 -8.54 -21.14
C LEU A 222 -21.93 -9.66 -22.18
N ARG A 223 -21.49 -10.86 -21.77
CA ARG A 223 -21.35 -12.02 -22.66
C ARG A 223 -22.69 -12.72 -22.93
N LEU A 224 -23.62 -12.67 -21.98
CA LEU A 224 -25.00 -13.18 -22.12
C LEU A 224 -25.90 -12.21 -22.90
N GLU A 225 -25.72 -10.89 -22.75
CA GLU A 225 -26.44 -9.91 -23.58
C GLU A 225 -25.93 -9.90 -25.04
N ALA A 226 -24.63 -10.07 -25.27
CA ALA A 226 -24.07 -10.17 -26.63
C ALA A 226 -24.37 -11.50 -27.34
N ALA A 227 -24.83 -12.52 -26.61
CA ALA A 227 -25.26 -13.81 -27.16
C ALA A 227 -26.80 -13.90 -27.34
N SER A 228 -27.54 -12.88 -26.94
CA SER A 228 -29.01 -12.79 -27.06
C SER A 228 -29.47 -11.72 -28.06
N ALA A 229 -28.55 -11.18 -28.85
CA ALA A 229 -28.80 -10.31 -30.00
C ALA A 229 -28.30 -11.00 -31.28
#